data_AF-A0A7W1URI2-F1
#
_entry.id   AF-A0A7W1URI2-F1
#
_cell.length_a   1.000
_cell.length_b   1.000
_cell.length_c   1.000
_cell.angle_alpha   90.00
_cell.angle_beta   90.00
_cell.angle_gamma   90.00
#
_symmetry.space_group_name_H-M   'P 1'
#
loop_
_entity.id
_entity.type
_entity.pdbx_description
1 polymer ?
#
loop_
_entity_poly.entity_id
_entity_poly.type
_entity_poly.pdbx_seq_one_letter_code
_entity_poly.pdbx_strand_id
1 'polypeptide(L)'
;ALHLAVNRRGLAGALVLVAAAPWFVGDRDATSGGFPDELWSRMQREAGVDRAHADLALIDDTFFHRPPSEALRLWCLSMALEWPLPVFTQLAATLGDVDHRDALAGVTVPVLLVHGRHDRKTRYHGALELARRLPDAHLVTFEHSAHCPHLEEPQRFNEQLCAFLDRVSVERSAGDH
;
A
#
# COMPACT_ATOMS: atom_id res chain seq x y z
N ALA A 1 0.60 -4.48 9.22
CA ALA A 1 0.43 -3.26 10.03
C ALA A 1 -0.94 -3.20 10.72
N LEU A 2 -2.06 -3.15 9.98
CA LEU A 2 -3.42 -3.05 10.54
C LEU A 2 -3.73 -4.12 11.60
N HIS A 3 -3.48 -5.40 11.29
CA HIS A 3 -3.67 -6.50 12.25
C HIS A 3 -2.85 -6.31 13.55
N LEU A 4 -1.63 -5.79 13.47
CA LEU A 4 -0.81 -5.52 14.66
C LEU A 4 -1.35 -4.36 15.48
N ALA A 5 -1.78 -3.28 14.82
CA ALA A 5 -2.35 -2.11 15.50
C ALA A 5 -3.62 -2.45 16.29
N VAL A 6 -4.46 -3.35 15.74
CA VAL A 6 -5.66 -3.84 16.42
C VAL A 6 -5.32 -4.77 17.59
N ASN A 7 -4.45 -5.75 17.36
CA ASN A 7 -4.25 -6.88 18.30
C ASN A 7 -3.10 -6.68 19.29
N ARG A 8 -2.26 -5.66 19.11
CA ARG A 8 -1.08 -5.38 19.95
C ARG A 8 -1.01 -3.90 20.31
N ARG A 9 -2.03 -3.44 21.04
CA ARG A 9 -2.12 -2.05 21.52
C ARG A 9 -0.86 -1.67 22.29
N GLY A 10 -0.32 -0.48 22.00
CA GLY A 10 0.90 0.05 22.61
C GLY A 10 2.21 -0.28 21.87
N LEU A 11 2.22 -1.17 20.87
CA LEU A 11 3.43 -1.43 20.07
C LEU A 11 3.76 -0.32 19.06
N ALA A 12 2.74 0.41 18.58
CA ALA A 12 2.90 1.53 17.67
C ALA A 12 2.08 2.71 18.17
N GLY A 13 2.66 3.91 18.13
CA GLY A 13 1.96 5.15 18.49
C GLY A 13 1.22 5.81 17.32
N ALA A 14 1.51 5.39 16.09
CA ALA A 14 0.89 5.85 14.86
C ALA A 14 1.18 4.87 13.72
N LEU A 15 0.45 4.99 12.60
CA LEU A 15 0.68 4.23 11.37
C LEU A 15 0.87 5.16 10.18
N VAL A 16 1.77 4.79 9.27
CA VAL A 16 1.83 5.35 7.92
C VAL A 16 1.58 4.20 6.94
N LEU A 17 0.51 4.30 6.15
CA LEU A 17 0.17 3.32 5.13
C LEU A 17 0.39 3.97 3.76
N VAL A 18 1.23 3.35 2.93
CA VAL A 18 1.57 3.83 1.59
C VAL A 18 1.03 2.85 0.57
N ALA A 19 0.25 3.34 -0.40
CA ALA A 19 -0.34 2.55 -1.47
C ALA A 19 -1.12 1.32 -0.95
N ALA A 20 -2.00 1.56 0.03
CA ALA A 20 -2.70 0.52 0.79
C ALA A 20 -4.21 0.49 0.48
N ALA A 21 -4.80 -0.69 0.64
CA ALA A 21 -6.24 -0.93 0.56
C ALA A 21 -6.66 -1.86 1.72
N PRO A 22 -7.95 -1.92 2.07
CA PRO A 22 -8.40 -2.73 3.19
C PRO A 22 -8.58 -4.21 2.82
N TRP A 23 -8.54 -4.56 1.54
CA TRP A 23 -8.44 -5.94 1.04
C TRP A 23 -7.43 -5.99 -0.10
N PHE A 24 -6.96 -7.20 -0.43
CA PHE A 24 -5.86 -7.34 -1.37
C PHE A 24 -6.29 -7.46 -2.84
N VAL A 25 -7.24 -8.34 -3.20
CA VAL A 25 -7.62 -8.62 -4.61
C VAL A 25 -9.10 -8.34 -4.89
N GLY A 26 -9.35 -7.80 -6.08
CA GLY A 26 -10.66 -7.61 -6.68
C GLY A 26 -11.45 -6.44 -6.11
N ASP A 27 -12.76 -6.49 -6.30
CA ASP A 27 -13.71 -5.47 -5.86
C ASP A 27 -14.49 -5.96 -4.63
N ARG A 28 -15.01 -5.02 -3.83
CA ARG A 28 -15.90 -5.31 -2.69
C ARG A 28 -17.04 -4.30 -2.65
N ASP A 29 -18.28 -4.78 -2.57
CA ASP A 29 -19.48 -3.93 -2.45
C ASP A 29 -19.48 -2.76 -3.46
N ALA A 30 -19.20 -3.07 -4.73
CA ALA A 30 -19.05 -2.11 -5.85
C ALA A 30 -17.87 -1.12 -5.76
N THR A 31 -16.95 -1.31 -4.81
CA THR A 31 -15.74 -0.51 -4.68
C THR A 31 -14.54 -1.22 -5.33
N SER A 32 -13.94 -0.57 -6.31
CA SER A 32 -12.75 -1.04 -7.03
C SER A 32 -11.46 -0.63 -6.33
N GLY A 33 -11.12 -1.29 -5.22
CA GLY A 33 -9.99 -0.90 -4.35
C GLY A 33 -8.82 -1.87 -4.27
N GLY A 34 -9.03 -3.15 -4.56
CA GLY A 34 -7.98 -4.16 -4.51
C GLY A 34 -7.18 -4.25 -5.81
N PHE A 35 -6.16 -5.10 -5.79
CA PHE A 35 -5.43 -5.58 -6.96
C PHE A 35 -6.41 -6.18 -7.98
N PRO A 36 -6.46 -5.68 -9.25
CA PRO A 36 -7.38 -6.23 -10.25
C PRO A 36 -7.22 -7.74 -10.45
N ASP A 37 -8.33 -8.49 -10.46
CA ASP A 37 -8.33 -9.96 -10.57
C ASP A 37 -7.58 -10.48 -11.80
N GLU A 38 -7.77 -9.81 -12.95
CA GLU A 38 -7.13 -10.17 -14.22
C GLU A 38 -5.61 -10.02 -14.15
N LEU A 39 -5.14 -8.90 -13.61
CA LEU A 39 -3.72 -8.61 -13.46
C LEU A 39 -3.08 -9.55 -12.42
N TRP A 40 -3.79 -9.84 -11.32
CA TRP A 40 -3.34 -10.77 -10.29
C TRP A 40 -3.20 -12.19 -10.82
N SER A 41 -4.18 -12.64 -11.60
CA SER A 41 -4.17 -13.96 -12.24
C SER A 41 -3.09 -14.06 -13.31
N ARG A 42 -2.86 -12.99 -14.08
CA ARG A 42 -1.76 -12.90 -15.06
C ARG A 42 -0.40 -13.04 -14.39
N MET A 43 -0.15 -12.24 -13.35
CA MET A 43 1.09 -12.26 -12.58
C MET A 43 1.41 -13.66 -12.05
N GLN A 44 0.44 -14.34 -11.45
CA GLN A 44 0.65 -15.69 -10.91
C GLN A 44 1.01 -16.72 -11.98
N ARG A 45 0.33 -16.68 -13.14
CA ARG A 45 0.62 -17.60 -14.26
C ARG A 45 2.00 -17.34 -14.86
N GLU A 46 2.31 -16.09 -15.15
CA GLU A 46 3.57 -15.71 -15.81
C GLU A 46 4.76 -15.90 -14.88
N ALA A 47 4.61 -15.61 -13.58
CA ALA A 47 5.67 -15.80 -12.60
C ALA A 47 6.11 -17.26 -12.42
N GLY A 48 5.22 -18.23 -12.72
CA GLY A 48 5.56 -19.65 -12.73
C GLY A 48 6.40 -20.08 -13.93
N VAL A 49 6.50 -19.24 -14.96
CA VAL A 49 7.25 -19.51 -16.20
C VAL A 49 8.51 -18.65 -16.27
N ASP A 50 8.35 -17.33 -16.17
CA ASP A 50 9.41 -16.33 -16.14
C ASP A 50 9.07 -15.25 -15.12
N ARG A 51 9.60 -15.44 -13.91
CA ARG A 51 9.37 -14.53 -12.78
C ARG A 51 9.85 -13.12 -13.06
N ALA A 52 11.04 -12.97 -13.65
CA ALA A 52 11.64 -11.66 -13.86
C ALA A 52 10.84 -10.87 -14.89
N HIS A 53 10.40 -11.52 -15.97
CA HIS A 53 9.54 -10.89 -16.96
C HIS A 53 8.18 -10.46 -16.36
N ALA A 54 7.54 -11.34 -15.58
CA ALA A 54 6.25 -11.04 -14.94
C ALA A 54 6.33 -9.84 -13.98
N ASP A 55 7.37 -9.76 -13.16
CA ASP A 55 7.58 -8.64 -12.23
C ASP A 55 7.88 -7.35 -13.01
N LEU A 56 8.72 -7.40 -14.05
CA LEU A 56 9.00 -6.25 -14.91
C LEU A 56 7.74 -5.70 -15.58
N ALA A 57 6.90 -6.58 -16.14
CA ALA A 57 5.64 -6.18 -16.74
C ALA A 57 4.70 -5.50 -15.73
N LEU A 58 4.65 -6.01 -14.49
CA LEU A 58 3.88 -5.39 -13.42
C LEU A 58 4.41 -4.01 -13.03
N ILE A 59 5.74 -3.86 -12.92
CA ILE A 59 6.40 -2.60 -12.61
C ILE A 59 6.06 -1.56 -13.69
N ASP A 60 6.24 -1.92 -14.96
CA ASP A 60 6.02 -1.04 -16.10
C ASP A 60 4.55 -0.59 -16.22
N ASP A 61 3.61 -1.50 -15.94
CA ASP A 61 2.18 -1.23 -16.11
C ASP A 61 1.55 -0.46 -14.93
N THR A 62 2.11 -0.56 -13.72
CA THR A 62 1.38 -0.18 -12.50
C THR A 62 2.13 0.59 -11.43
N PHE A 63 3.47 0.51 -11.37
CA PHE A 63 4.18 1.09 -10.22
C PHE A 63 4.26 2.61 -10.29
N PHE A 64 4.33 3.16 -11.51
CA PHE A 64 4.64 4.56 -11.74
C PHE A 64 3.63 5.23 -12.68
N HIS A 65 3.33 6.50 -12.42
CA HIS A 65 2.53 7.34 -13.31
C HIS A 65 3.33 7.77 -14.54
N ARG A 66 4.64 7.99 -14.38
CA ARG A 66 5.59 8.26 -15.47
C ARG A 66 6.60 7.12 -15.59
N PRO A 67 7.06 6.77 -16.80
CA PRO A 67 8.05 5.70 -16.96
C PRO A 67 9.28 5.92 -16.06
N PRO A 68 9.67 4.93 -15.23
CA PRO A 68 10.86 5.05 -14.40
C PRO A 68 12.12 5.02 -15.26
N SER A 69 13.25 5.47 -14.68
CA SER A 69 14.55 5.20 -15.29
C SER A 69 14.85 3.70 -15.27
N GLU A 70 15.70 3.23 -16.18
CA GLU A 70 16.12 1.82 -16.20
C GLU A 70 16.73 1.37 -14.86
N ALA A 71 17.51 2.24 -14.22
CA ALA A 71 18.08 1.95 -12.90
C ALA A 71 17.00 1.73 -11.83
N LEU A 72 15.98 2.60 -11.78
CA LEU A 72 14.89 2.46 -10.81
C LEU A 72 14.04 1.21 -11.11
N ARG A 73 13.79 0.93 -12.39
CA ARG A 73 13.08 -0.26 -12.85
C ARG A 73 13.79 -1.54 -12.41
N LEU A 74 15.10 -1.64 -12.62
CA LEU A 74 15.90 -2.80 -12.23
C LEU A 74 16.06 -2.93 -10.71
N TRP A 75 16.08 -1.81 -9.98
CA TRP A 75 16.06 -1.82 -8.52
C TRP A 75 14.74 -2.37 -7.97
N CYS A 76 13.60 -1.97 -8.53
CA CYS A 76 12.30 -2.56 -8.16
C CYS A 76 12.26 -4.06 -8.46
N LEU A 77 12.82 -4.48 -9.61
CA LEU A 77 12.94 -5.89 -9.94
C LEU A 77 13.81 -6.63 -8.92
N SER A 78 14.97 -6.08 -8.54
CA SER A 78 15.85 -6.75 -7.57
C SER A 78 15.14 -6.96 -6.23
N MET A 79 14.38 -5.97 -5.76
CA MET A 79 13.55 -6.12 -4.55
C MET A 79 12.48 -7.22 -4.70
N ALA A 80 11.82 -7.30 -5.86
CA ALA A 80 10.80 -8.31 -6.11
C ALA A 80 11.40 -9.74 -6.14
N LEU A 81 12.64 -9.89 -6.59
CA LEU A 81 13.36 -11.16 -6.68
C LEU A 81 14.02 -11.61 -5.37
N GLU A 82 14.06 -10.77 -4.33
CA GLU A 82 14.51 -11.18 -2.99
C GLU A 82 13.61 -12.26 -2.37
N TRP A 83 12.37 -12.39 -2.86
CA TRP A 83 11.40 -13.37 -2.40
C TRP A 83 11.57 -14.68 -3.19
N PRO A 84 11.93 -15.80 -2.54
CA PRO A 84 12.01 -17.08 -3.23
C PRO A 84 10.68 -17.45 -3.88
N LEU A 85 10.71 -17.94 -5.12
CA LEU A 85 9.49 -18.27 -5.89
C LEU A 85 8.49 -19.17 -5.12
N PRO A 86 8.90 -20.22 -4.38
CA PRO A 86 7.96 -21.01 -3.59
C PRO A 86 7.22 -20.20 -2.52
N VAL A 87 7.92 -19.25 -1.87
CA VAL A 87 7.33 -18.35 -0.86
C VAL A 87 6.33 -17.42 -1.52
N PHE A 88 6.70 -16.83 -2.68
CA PHE A 88 5.79 -16.00 -3.45
C PHE A 88 4.52 -16.75 -3.84
N THR A 89 4.63 -17.96 -4.40
CA THR A 89 3.48 -18.75 -4.84
C THR A 89 2.56 -19.13 -3.69
N GLN A 90 3.12 -19.53 -2.54
CA GLN A 90 2.33 -19.85 -1.35
C GLN A 90 1.63 -18.62 -0.77
N LEU A 91 2.32 -17.48 -0.70
CA LEU A 91 1.72 -16.23 -0.24
C LEU A 91 0.63 -15.75 -1.20
N ALA A 92 0.87 -15.82 -2.51
CA ALA A 92 -0.12 -15.40 -3.50
C ALA A 92 -1.45 -16.15 -3.36
N ALA A 93 -1.40 -17.44 -3.04
CA ALA A 93 -2.60 -18.24 -2.80
C ALA A 93 -3.43 -17.77 -1.59
N THR A 94 -2.81 -17.17 -0.57
CA THR A 94 -3.52 -16.71 0.63
C THR A 94 -3.94 -15.24 0.56
N LEU A 95 -3.26 -14.43 -0.25
CA LEU A 95 -3.53 -13.00 -0.36
C LEU A 95 -4.93 -12.70 -0.93
N GLY A 96 -5.49 -13.56 -1.79
CA GLY A 96 -6.82 -13.35 -2.38
C GLY A 96 -7.94 -13.20 -1.35
N ASP A 97 -7.81 -13.90 -0.21
CA ASP A 97 -8.82 -13.93 0.86
C ASP A 97 -8.61 -12.83 1.91
N VAL A 98 -7.55 -12.03 1.79
CA VAL A 98 -7.24 -10.98 2.77
C VAL A 98 -8.24 -9.83 2.64
N ASP A 99 -9.06 -9.67 3.68
CA ASP A 99 -9.94 -8.53 3.91
C ASP A 99 -9.85 -8.11 5.39
N HIS A 100 -9.58 -6.83 5.63
CA HIS A 100 -9.41 -6.26 6.95
C HIS A 100 -10.51 -5.26 7.31
N ARG A 101 -11.54 -5.08 6.47
CA ARG A 101 -12.58 -4.05 6.67
C ARG A 101 -13.26 -4.12 8.04
N ASP A 102 -13.49 -5.31 8.56
CA ASP A 102 -14.15 -5.52 9.86
C ASP A 102 -13.25 -5.14 11.05
N ALA A 103 -11.93 -5.16 10.87
CA ALA A 103 -10.97 -4.86 11.92
C ALA A 103 -10.59 -3.37 11.99
N LEU A 104 -10.90 -2.57 10.98
CA LEU A 104 -10.42 -1.18 10.86
C LEU A 104 -10.90 -0.27 12.00
N ALA A 105 -12.12 -0.48 12.51
CA ALA A 105 -12.65 0.27 13.64
C ALA A 105 -11.83 0.05 14.93
N GLY A 106 -11.06 -1.04 15.01
CA GLY A 106 -10.15 -1.33 16.11
C GLY A 106 -8.79 -0.60 16.04
N VAL A 107 -8.49 0.09 14.94
CA VAL A 107 -7.26 0.87 14.79
C VAL A 107 -7.48 2.25 15.41
N THR A 108 -7.03 2.42 16.65
CA THR A 108 -7.28 3.65 17.44
C THR A 108 -6.09 4.61 17.47
N VAL A 109 -5.01 4.32 16.74
CA VAL A 109 -3.84 5.20 16.65
C VAL A 109 -3.98 6.10 15.42
N PRO A 110 -3.38 7.31 15.42
CA PRO A 110 -3.38 8.18 14.25
C PRO A 110 -2.80 7.48 13.02
N VAL A 111 -3.44 7.67 11.87
CA VAL A 111 -3.03 7.06 10.59
C VAL A 111 -2.80 8.13 9.53
N LEU A 112 -1.61 8.12 8.92
CA LEU A 112 -1.36 8.79 7.65
C LEU A 112 -1.57 7.79 6.51
N LEU A 113 -2.48 8.09 5.58
CA LEU A 113 -2.65 7.34 4.34
C LEU A 113 -2.03 8.15 3.21
N VAL A 114 -1.08 7.56 2.49
CA VAL A 114 -0.44 8.18 1.32
C VAL A 114 -0.74 7.33 0.09
N HIS A 115 -1.37 7.93 -0.92
CA HIS A 115 -1.79 7.19 -2.10
C HIS A 115 -1.68 8.00 -3.38
N GLY A 116 -1.15 7.39 -4.45
CA GLY A 116 -1.11 8.00 -5.77
C GLY A 116 -2.46 7.95 -6.47
N ARG A 117 -2.87 9.05 -7.10
CA ARG A 117 -4.12 9.15 -7.87
C ARG A 117 -4.22 8.09 -8.97
N HIS A 118 -3.07 7.72 -9.55
CA HIS A 118 -2.98 6.85 -10.72
C HIS A 118 -2.61 5.40 -10.38
N ASP A 119 -2.69 4.98 -9.11
CA ASP A 119 -2.40 3.60 -8.74
C ASP A 119 -3.43 2.65 -9.35
N ARG A 120 -2.96 1.76 -10.24
CA ARG A 120 -3.75 0.72 -10.92
C ARG A 120 -3.58 -0.66 -10.28
N LYS A 121 -2.57 -0.80 -9.40
CA LYS A 121 -2.30 -2.02 -8.64
C LYS A 121 -3.13 -2.01 -7.37
N THR A 122 -2.80 -1.16 -6.39
CA THR A 122 -3.67 -0.96 -5.24
C THR A 122 -4.61 0.20 -5.55
N ARG A 123 -5.72 -0.07 -6.23
CA ARG A 123 -6.57 0.97 -6.82
C ARG A 123 -7.02 2.02 -5.80
N TYR A 124 -7.00 3.29 -6.22
CA TYR A 124 -7.21 4.45 -5.35
C TYR A 124 -8.49 4.41 -4.50
N HIS A 125 -9.57 3.78 -4.96
CA HIS A 125 -10.79 3.65 -4.16
C HIS A 125 -10.60 2.82 -2.88
N GLY A 126 -9.60 1.95 -2.81
CA GLY A 126 -9.21 1.26 -1.59
C GLY A 126 -8.72 2.23 -0.52
N ALA A 127 -7.96 3.26 -0.89
CA ALA A 127 -7.51 4.30 0.02
C ALA A 127 -8.65 5.16 0.55
N LEU A 128 -9.63 5.48 -0.31
CA LEU A 128 -10.86 6.17 0.10
C LEU A 128 -11.65 5.35 1.12
N GLU A 129 -11.74 4.04 0.91
CA GLU A 129 -12.45 3.15 1.84
C GLU A 129 -11.70 3.02 3.18
N LEU A 130 -10.36 2.96 3.17
CA LEU A 130 -9.56 3.04 4.39
C LEU A 130 -9.83 4.34 5.15
N ALA A 131 -9.75 5.48 4.46
CA ALA A 131 -9.97 6.80 5.06
C ALA A 131 -11.38 6.94 5.66
N ARG A 132 -12.39 6.31 5.05
CA ARG A 132 -13.77 6.31 5.52
C ARG A 132 -13.99 5.44 6.76
N ARG A 133 -13.25 4.34 6.89
CA ARG A 133 -13.46 3.33 7.95
C ARG A 133 -12.52 3.47 9.14
N LEU A 134 -11.35 4.07 8.95
CA LEU A 134 -10.40 4.32 10.02
C LEU A 134 -10.86 5.52 10.87
N PRO A 135 -10.89 5.39 12.21
CA PRO A 135 -11.38 6.45 13.10
C PRO A 135 -10.57 7.76 13.06
N ASP A 136 -9.24 7.67 12.93
CA ASP A 136 -8.33 8.80 12.86
C ASP A 136 -7.35 8.58 11.69
N ALA A 137 -7.82 8.89 10.48
CA ALA A 137 -7.04 8.79 9.27
C ALA A 137 -7.00 10.10 8.49
N HIS A 138 -5.82 10.46 8.03
CA HIS A 138 -5.60 11.55 7.09
C HIS A 138 -5.11 10.99 5.75
N LEU A 139 -5.94 11.12 4.71
CA LEU A 139 -5.56 10.72 3.35
C LEU A 139 -4.92 11.88 2.60
N VAL A 140 -3.66 11.69 2.23
CA VAL A 140 -2.93 12.56 1.32
C VAL A 140 -2.91 11.92 -0.06
N THR A 141 -3.55 12.58 -1.02
CA THR A 141 -3.49 12.18 -2.42
C THR A 141 -2.29 12.80 -3.10
N PHE A 142 -1.56 11.96 -3.83
CA PHE A 142 -0.45 12.33 -4.68
C PHE A 142 -0.94 12.35 -6.13
N GLU A 143 -1.31 13.54 -6.60
CA GLU A 143 -1.99 13.74 -7.87
C GLU A 143 -1.12 13.44 -9.10
N HIS A 144 0.19 13.26 -8.93
CA HIS A 144 1.13 12.96 -10.01
C HIS A 144 1.89 11.66 -9.79
N SER A 145 1.29 10.73 -9.01
CA SER A 145 1.88 9.44 -8.66
C SER A 145 0.92 8.27 -8.87
N ALA A 146 1.48 7.07 -9.05
CA ALA A 146 0.79 5.78 -9.02
C ALA A 146 1.11 5.01 -7.72
N HIS A 147 1.55 3.77 -7.80
CA HIS A 147 1.77 2.89 -6.65
C HIS A 147 2.94 3.34 -5.75
N CYS A 148 3.91 4.07 -6.31
CA CYS A 148 5.13 4.45 -5.60
C CYS A 148 5.25 5.98 -5.40
N PRO A 149 4.31 6.64 -4.66
CA PRO A 149 4.33 8.10 -4.50
C PRO A 149 5.61 8.63 -3.82
N HIS A 150 6.22 7.82 -2.95
CA HIS A 150 7.49 8.13 -2.29
C HIS A 150 8.70 8.15 -3.25
N LEU A 151 8.59 7.54 -4.43
CA LEU A 151 9.62 7.55 -5.47
C LEU A 151 9.33 8.60 -6.55
N GLU A 152 8.05 8.89 -6.82
CA GLU A 152 7.64 9.82 -7.88
C GLU A 152 7.59 11.29 -7.43
N GLU A 153 7.22 11.54 -6.17
CA GLU A 153 7.13 12.87 -5.56
C GLU A 153 7.84 12.90 -4.18
N PRO A 154 9.15 12.57 -4.09
CA PRO A 154 9.83 12.32 -2.82
C PRO A 154 9.85 13.53 -1.87
N GLN A 155 9.96 14.74 -2.38
CA GLN A 155 9.95 15.96 -1.55
C GLN A 155 8.61 16.11 -0.84
N ARG A 156 7.51 16.04 -1.60
CA ARG A 156 6.15 16.11 -1.05
C ARG A 156 5.89 14.95 -0.09
N PHE A 157 6.36 13.74 -0.41
CA PHE A 157 6.25 12.59 0.49
C PHE A 157 6.92 12.86 1.85
N ASN A 158 8.16 13.33 1.83
CA ASN A 158 8.92 13.62 3.05
C ASN A 158 8.29 14.76 3.86
N GLU A 159 7.80 15.81 3.20
CA GLU A 159 7.10 16.91 3.88
C GLU A 159 5.86 16.43 4.63
N GLN A 160 5.03 15.60 3.98
CA GLN A 160 3.80 15.06 4.58
C GLN A 160 4.10 14.07 5.71
N LEU A 161 5.14 13.25 5.54
CA LEU A 161 5.60 12.34 6.58
C LEU A 161 6.11 13.09 7.81
N CYS A 162 7.00 14.08 7.63
CA CYS A 162 7.52 14.89 8.73
C CYS A 162 6.40 15.64 9.46
N ALA A 163 5.50 16.31 8.73
CA ALA A 163 4.37 17.02 9.32
C ALA A 163 3.47 16.10 10.16
N PHE A 164 3.25 14.86 9.70
CA PHE A 164 2.51 13.87 10.47
C PHE A 164 3.25 13.42 11.74
N LEU A 165 4.56 13.17 11.65
CA LEU A 165 5.36 12.77 12.81
C LEU A 165 5.45 13.87 13.87
N ASP A 166 5.55 15.13 13.45
CA ASP A 166 5.54 16.28 14.36
C ASP A 166 4.19 16.39 15.08
N ARG A 167 3.07 16.27 14.35
CA ARG A 167 1.72 16.27 14.93
C ARG A 167 1.56 15.19 16.01
N VAL A 168 1.91 13.95 15.70
CA VAL A 168 1.77 12.81 16.62
C VAL A 168 2.68 12.98 17.85
N SER A 169 3.87 13.57 17.70
CA SER A 169 4.79 13.81 18.82
C SER A 169 4.25 14.86 19.79
N VAL A 170 3.61 15.91 19.28
CA VAL A 170 2.96 16.95 20.10
C VAL A 170 1.74 16.40 20.85
N GLU A 171 0.86 15.67 20.18
CA GLU A 171 -0.34 15.06 20.79
C GLU A 171 0.02 14.11 21.93
N ARG A 172 1.11 13.34 21.81
CA ARG A 172 1.59 12.46 22.87
C ARG A 172 2.16 13.23 24.07
N SER A 173 2.88 14.31 23.83
CA SER A 173 3.44 15.15 24.89
C SER A 173 2.35 15.87 25.69
N ALA A 174 1.23 16.20 25.04
CA ALA A 174 0.08 16.84 25.68
C ALA A 174 -0.81 15.88 26.50
N GLY A 175 -0.77 14.57 26.22
CA GLY A 175 -1.56 13.55 26.92
C GLY A 175 -0.90 12.95 28.17
N ASP A 176 0.38 13.25 28.43
CA ASP A 176 1.16 12.81 29.60
C ASP A 176 1.14 13.84 30.77
N HIS A 177 0.26 14.84 30.70
CA HIS A 177 0.03 15.87 31.74
C HIS A 177 -1.42 15.84 32.26
#